data_AF-A0A2N1I6A2-F1
#
_entry.id   AF-A0A2N1I6A2-F1
#
_cell.length_a   1.000
_cell.length_b   1.000
_cell.length_c   1.000
_cell.angle_alpha   90.00
_cell.angle_beta   90.00
_cell.angle_gamma   90.00
#
_symmetry.space_group_name_H-M   'P 1'
#
loop_
_entity.id
_entity.type
_entity.pdbx_description
1 polymer ?
#
loop_
_entity_poly.entity_id
_entity_poly.type
_entity_poly.pdbx_seq_one_letter_code
_entity_poly.pdbx_strand_id
1 'polypeptide(L)'
;MTIKSVFKYALSALCFFSLVACAGPSQVVLGQAQTEWDFDHQLQFKKTQFDDKHYQLEVIPNNKVSFERLSAFLLRRGYLICGQYGYKLALINGVESFDYPRASPNLIMPNLTAKLECPLKK
;
A
#
# COMPACT_ATOMS: atom_id res chain seq x y z
N MET A 1 -33.04 -25.91 30.65
CA MET A 1 -31.78 -25.41 30.04
C MET A 1 -30.79 -25.15 31.18
N THR A 2 -29.67 -25.89 31.24
CA THR A 2 -28.78 -25.87 32.41
C THR A 2 -27.91 -24.62 32.43
N ILE A 3 -27.63 -24.05 33.61
CA ILE A 3 -26.78 -22.86 33.80
C ILE A 3 -25.41 -22.99 33.10
N LYS A 4 -24.86 -24.20 33.04
CA LYS A 4 -23.61 -24.52 32.33
C LYS A 4 -23.69 -24.31 30.82
N SER A 5 -24.86 -24.50 30.23
CA SER A 5 -25.11 -24.29 28.79
C SER A 5 -25.18 -22.80 28.48
N VAL A 6 -25.88 -22.02 29.30
CA VAL A 6 -25.98 -20.55 29.18
C VAL A 6 -24.59 -19.90 29.28
N PHE A 7 -23.75 -20.34 30.22
CA PHE A 7 -22.40 -19.81 30.39
C PHE A 7 -21.49 -20.07 29.18
N LYS A 8 -21.63 -21.25 28.53
CA LYS A 8 -20.88 -21.57 27.31
C LYS A 8 -21.29 -20.70 26.13
N TYR A 9 -22.58 -20.47 25.94
CA TYR A 9 -23.07 -19.59 24.86
C TYR A 9 -22.70 -18.12 25.10
N ALA A 10 -22.75 -17.66 26.36
CA ALA A 10 -22.31 -16.30 26.72
C ALA A 10 -20.80 -16.09 26.45
N LEU A 11 -19.96 -17.07 26.81
CA LEU A 11 -18.52 -16.99 26.55
C LEU A 11 -18.21 -17.01 25.04
N SER A 12 -18.92 -17.84 24.28
CA SER A 12 -18.81 -17.86 22.81
C SER A 12 -19.21 -16.52 22.18
N ALA A 13 -20.36 -15.96 22.60
CA ALA A 13 -20.84 -14.67 22.09
C ALA A 13 -19.85 -13.53 22.39
N LEU A 14 -19.25 -13.51 23.59
CA LEU A 14 -18.25 -12.51 23.97
C LEU A 14 -17.00 -12.57 23.07
N CYS A 15 -16.53 -13.78 22.73
CA CYS A 15 -15.42 -13.98 21.80
C CYS A 15 -15.75 -13.46 20.39
N PHE A 16 -16.97 -13.71 19.89
CA PHE A 16 -17.40 -13.20 18.59
C PHE A 16 -17.43 -11.67 18.54
N PHE A 17 -17.96 -10.99 19.57
CA PHE A 17 -17.98 -9.52 19.61
C PHE A 17 -16.58 -8.90 19.68
N SER A 18 -15.64 -9.58 20.33
CA SER A 18 -14.25 -9.13 20.46
C SER A 18 -13.51 -9.13 19.11
N LEU A 19 -13.81 -10.10 18.24
CA LEU A 19 -13.18 -10.23 16.93
C LEU A 19 -13.68 -9.18 15.92
N VAL A 20 -14.95 -8.76 16.01
CA VAL A 20 -15.55 -7.77 15.09
C VAL A 20 -14.98 -6.37 15.32
N ALA A 21 -14.59 -6.03 16.56
CA ALA A 21 -14.05 -4.71 16.90
C ALA A 21 -12.74 -4.36 16.18
N CYS A 22 -11.91 -5.36 15.84
CA CYS A 22 -10.63 -5.15 15.15
C CYS A 22 -10.74 -5.11 13.62
N ALA A 23 -11.89 -5.45 13.04
CA ALA A 23 -12.09 -5.53 11.60
C ALA A 23 -12.64 -4.24 10.98
N GLY A 24 -12.74 -3.15 11.76
CA GLY A 24 -13.24 -1.87 11.27
C GLY A 24 -12.34 -1.29 10.16
N PRO A 25 -12.91 -0.59 9.17
CA PRO A 25 -12.12 0.07 8.14
C PRO A 25 -11.20 1.11 8.79
N SER A 26 -9.90 1.02 8.50
CA SER A 26 -8.94 2.03 8.89
C SER A 26 -9.32 3.37 8.28
N GLN A 27 -9.44 4.41 9.11
CA GLN A 27 -9.73 5.75 8.61
C GLN A 27 -8.55 6.21 7.75
N VAL A 28 -8.81 6.48 6.47
CA VAL A 28 -7.80 7.04 5.58
C VAL A 28 -7.64 8.51 5.93
N VAL A 29 -6.55 8.84 6.61
CA VAL A 29 -6.17 10.23 6.90
C VAL A 29 -5.51 10.81 5.66
N LEU A 30 -6.15 11.83 5.06
CA LEU A 30 -5.61 12.54 3.91
C LEU A 30 -4.24 13.14 4.24
N GLY A 31 -3.31 13.04 3.29
CA GLY A 31 -1.94 13.51 3.42
C GLY A 31 -1.03 12.60 4.25
N GLN A 32 -1.55 11.55 4.90
CA GLN A 32 -0.74 10.63 5.68
C GLN A 32 -0.38 9.37 4.89
N ALA A 33 0.90 9.02 4.88
CA ALA A 33 1.39 7.82 4.25
C ALA A 33 0.88 6.56 4.97
N GLN A 34 0.16 5.71 4.24
CA GLN A 34 -0.29 4.40 4.70
C GLN A 34 0.64 3.33 4.13
N THR A 35 1.26 2.55 5.01
CA THR A 35 2.14 1.44 4.60
C THR A 35 1.28 0.23 4.28
N GLU A 36 1.47 -0.34 3.10
CA GLU A 36 0.80 -1.54 2.62
C GLU A 36 1.83 -2.58 2.17
N TRP A 37 1.40 -3.85 2.18
CA TRP A 37 2.22 -4.98 1.76
C TRP A 37 1.55 -5.72 0.61
N ASP A 38 2.30 -5.95 -0.47
CA ASP A 38 1.92 -6.86 -1.54
C ASP A 38 2.51 -8.24 -1.25
N PHE A 39 1.63 -9.19 -0.93
CA PHE A 39 2.01 -10.56 -0.61
C PHE A 39 2.49 -11.34 -1.84
N ASP A 40 1.92 -11.09 -3.01
CA ASP A 40 2.24 -11.82 -4.24
C ASP A 40 3.66 -11.50 -4.71
N HIS A 41 4.06 -10.22 -4.60
CA HIS A 41 5.38 -9.74 -5.04
C HIS A 41 6.35 -9.50 -3.88
N GLN A 42 5.93 -9.79 -2.65
CA GLN A 42 6.72 -9.60 -1.42
C GLN A 42 7.30 -8.18 -1.32
N LEU A 43 6.45 -7.18 -1.55
CA LEU A 43 6.86 -5.80 -1.72
C LEU A 43 6.13 -4.87 -0.75
N GLN A 44 6.89 -4.03 -0.06
CA GLN A 44 6.33 -2.97 0.76
C GLN A 44 6.20 -1.70 -0.06
N PHE A 45 5.09 -0.99 0.11
CA PHE A 45 4.91 0.33 -0.48
C PHE A 45 4.10 1.22 0.47
N LYS A 46 4.24 2.53 0.29
CA LYS A 46 3.42 3.52 0.97
C LYS A 46 2.48 4.16 -0.03
N LYS A 47 1.25 4.40 0.41
CA LYS A 47 0.22 5.13 -0.33
C LYS A 47 -0.18 6.35 0.48
N THR A 48 0.00 7.53 -0.09
CA THR A 48 -0.50 8.78 0.46
C THR A 48 -1.64 9.26 -0.42
N GLN A 49 -2.82 9.47 0.15
CA GLN A 49 -3.96 10.02 -0.55
C GLN A 49 -4.07 11.51 -0.24
N PHE A 50 -4.03 12.38 -1.25
CA PHE A 50 -4.21 13.82 -1.05
C PHE A 50 -5.66 14.24 -1.27
N ASP A 51 -6.34 13.63 -2.25
CA ASP A 51 -7.77 13.76 -2.50
C ASP A 51 -8.29 12.49 -3.21
N ASP A 52 -9.50 12.53 -3.78
CA ASP A 52 -10.13 11.38 -4.46
C ASP A 52 -9.44 10.96 -5.78
N LYS A 53 -8.50 11.76 -6.28
CA LYS A 53 -7.86 11.58 -7.60
C LYS A 53 -6.35 11.64 -7.54
N HIS A 54 -5.78 12.31 -6.55
CA HIS A 54 -4.34 12.52 -6.42
C HIS A 54 -3.77 11.67 -5.30
N TYR A 55 -2.81 10.84 -5.67
CA TYR A 55 -2.12 9.94 -4.76
C TYR A 55 -0.61 10.02 -4.98
N GLN A 56 0.15 9.66 -3.95
CA GLN A 56 1.58 9.38 -4.06
C GLN A 56 1.84 7.94 -3.64
N LEU A 57 2.62 7.25 -4.46
CA LEU A 57 3.04 5.88 -4.26
C LEU A 57 4.55 5.86 -4.05
N GLU A 58 5.00 5.25 -2.97
CA GLU A 58 6.42 5.04 -2.67
C GLU A 58 6.68 3.56 -2.50
N VAL A 59 7.35 2.97 -3.48
CA VAL A 59 7.72 1.55 -3.45
C VAL A 59 9.09 1.42 -2.83
N ILE A 60 9.18 0.60 -1.78
CA ILE A 60 10.43 0.38 -1.05
C ILE A 60 11.18 -0.75 -1.75
N PRO A 61 12.34 -0.46 -2.37
CA PRO A 61 13.11 -1.48 -3.07
C PRO A 61 13.64 -2.51 -2.08
N ASN A 62 13.72 -3.76 -2.53
CA ASN A 62 14.38 -4.83 -1.79
C ASN A 62 15.35 -5.56 -2.73
N ASN A 63 16.23 -6.38 -2.18
CA ASN A 63 17.25 -7.11 -2.94
C ASN A 63 16.70 -8.28 -3.79
N LYS A 64 15.38 -8.55 -3.74
CA LYS A 64 14.73 -9.66 -4.46
C LYS A 64 13.98 -9.21 -5.71
N VAL A 65 13.72 -7.91 -5.86
CA VAL A 65 12.85 -7.37 -6.92
C VAL A 65 13.61 -6.32 -7.73
N SER A 66 13.76 -6.57 -9.04
CA SER A 66 14.42 -5.64 -9.96
C SER A 66 13.62 -4.34 -10.15
N PHE A 67 14.30 -3.26 -10.54
CA PHE A 67 13.67 -1.97 -10.82
C PHE A 67 12.52 -2.07 -11.85
N GLU A 68 12.69 -2.91 -12.88
CA GLU A 68 11.67 -3.18 -13.90
C GLU A 68 10.37 -3.70 -13.26
N ARG A 69 10.50 -4.64 -12.31
CA ARG A 69 9.36 -5.19 -11.58
C ARG A 69 8.71 -4.16 -10.66
N LEU A 70 9.51 -3.30 -10.01
CA LEU A 70 8.99 -2.19 -9.20
C LEU A 70 8.19 -1.19 -10.07
N SER A 71 8.68 -0.91 -11.28
CA SER A 71 8.02 -0.04 -12.25
C SER A 71 6.71 -0.63 -12.76
N ALA A 72 6.71 -1.93 -13.09
CA ALA A 72 5.50 -2.65 -13.47
C ALA A 72 4.48 -2.72 -12.31
N PHE A 73 4.96 -2.89 -11.08
CA PHE A 73 4.11 -2.83 -9.89
C PHE A 73 3.40 -1.48 -9.77
N LEU A 74 4.09 -0.36 -9.98
CA LEU A 74 3.47 0.97 -9.94
C LEU A 74 2.34 1.11 -10.97
N LEU A 75 2.56 0.64 -12.21
CA LEU A 75 1.53 0.64 -13.24
C LEU A 75 0.30 -0.19 -12.81
N ARG A 76 0.52 -1.43 -12.37
CA ARG A 76 -0.57 -2.29 -11.88
C ARG A 76 -1.30 -1.65 -10.70
N ARG A 77 -0.58 -1.08 -9.74
CA ARG A 77 -1.16 -0.44 -8.56
C ARG A 77 -1.95 0.81 -8.91
N GLY A 78 -1.49 1.61 -9.88
CA GLY A 78 -2.22 2.75 -10.40
C GLY A 78 -3.59 2.36 -10.97
N TYR A 79 -3.64 1.28 -11.76
CA TYR A 79 -4.90 0.74 -12.26
C TYR A 79 -5.83 0.29 -11.12
N LEU A 80 -5.31 -0.42 -10.11
CA LEU A 80 -6.12 -0.90 -8.99
C LEU A 80 -6.70 0.24 -8.15
N ILE A 81 -5.95 1.33 -7.96
CA ILE A 81 -6.41 2.50 -7.20
C ILE A 81 -7.46 3.28 -7.99
N CYS A 82 -7.20 3.56 -9.27
CA CYS A 82 -8.11 4.35 -10.08
C CYS A 82 -9.31 3.56 -10.62
N GLY A 83 -9.22 2.23 -10.67
CA GLY A 83 -10.25 1.31 -11.17
C GLY A 83 -10.48 1.34 -12.68
N GLN A 84 -9.68 2.12 -13.44
CA GLN A 84 -9.79 2.28 -14.89
C GLN A 84 -8.45 2.71 -15.50
N TYR A 85 -8.31 2.56 -16.81
CA TYR A 85 -7.18 3.10 -17.57
C TYR A 85 -7.31 4.62 -17.81
N GLY A 86 -6.22 5.24 -18.27
CA GLY A 86 -6.18 6.69 -18.53
C GLY A 86 -5.75 7.53 -17.33
N TYR A 87 -5.27 6.90 -16.26
CA TYR A 87 -4.56 7.58 -15.18
C TYR A 87 -3.18 8.05 -15.63
N LYS A 88 -2.67 9.10 -14.99
CA LYS A 88 -1.31 9.59 -15.19
C LYS A 88 -0.43 9.13 -14.05
N LEU A 89 0.75 8.63 -14.38
CA LEU A 89 1.77 8.24 -13.41
C LEU A 89 3.02 9.06 -13.70
N ALA A 90 3.39 9.95 -12.78
CA ALA A 90 4.57 10.79 -12.88
C ALA A 90 5.63 10.33 -11.88
N LEU A 91 6.73 9.78 -12.38
CA LEU A 91 7.88 9.39 -11.55
C LEU A 91 8.55 10.63 -10.96
N ILE A 92 8.72 10.66 -9.64
CA ILE A 92 9.43 11.71 -8.91
C ILE A 92 10.87 11.28 -8.64
N ASN A 93 11.04 10.04 -8.17
CA ASN A 93 12.32 9.50 -7.73
C ASN A 93 12.36 7.98 -7.94
N GLY A 94 13.56 7.42 -7.93
CA GLY A 94 13.83 6.02 -8.26
C GLY A 94 14.61 5.96 -9.57
N VAL A 95 15.71 5.20 -9.54
CA VAL A 95 16.56 4.97 -10.72
C VAL A 95 16.83 3.49 -10.84
N GLU A 96 17.08 3.05 -12.06
CA GLU A 96 17.40 1.67 -12.38
C GLU A 96 18.79 1.27 -11.87
N SER A 97 19.76 2.18 -11.99
CA SER A 97 21.12 1.98 -11.50
C SER A 97 21.76 3.32 -11.09
N PHE A 98 22.77 3.24 -10.23
CA PHE A 98 23.64 4.35 -9.91
C PHE A 98 25.08 4.02 -10.28
N ASP A 99 25.78 5.00 -10.84
CA ASP A 99 27.24 4.99 -10.82
C ASP A 99 27.72 5.20 -9.38
N TYR A 100 28.77 4.49 -8.97
CA TYR A 100 29.39 4.61 -7.64
C TYR A 100 29.52 6.05 -7.09
N PRO A 101 29.96 7.07 -7.87
CA PRO A 101 30.02 8.45 -7.38
C PRO A 101 28.65 9.08 -7.05
N ARG A 102 27.55 8.59 -7.62
CA ARG A 102 26.18 9.09 -7.36
C ARG A 102 25.52 8.45 -6.12
N ALA A 103 25.95 7.26 -5.74
CA ALA A 103 25.42 6.52 -4.58
C ALA A 103 26.33 6.62 -3.34
N SER A 104 27.59 7.02 -3.51
CA SER A 104 28.53 7.23 -2.40
C SER A 104 28.12 8.43 -1.52
N PRO A 105 28.31 8.38 -0.19
CA PRO A 105 28.98 7.31 0.58
C PRO A 105 28.05 6.20 1.09
N ASN A 106 26.74 6.44 1.20
CA ASN A 106 25.85 5.53 1.93
C ASN A 106 25.28 4.39 1.08
N LEU A 107 25.39 4.44 -0.25
CA LEU A 107 24.92 3.43 -1.21
C LEU A 107 23.43 3.04 -1.05
N ILE A 108 22.62 3.92 -0.45
CA ILE A 108 21.18 3.67 -0.23
C ILE A 108 20.43 4.01 -1.51
N MET A 109 19.77 3.01 -2.10
CA MET A 109 18.86 3.23 -3.22
C MET A 109 17.61 3.96 -2.73
N PRO A 110 17.19 5.06 -3.38
CA PRO A 110 15.96 5.75 -3.01
C PRO A 110 14.75 4.90 -3.40
N ASN A 111 13.65 5.15 -2.69
CA ASN A 111 12.37 4.53 -3.02
C ASN A 111 11.89 4.97 -4.40
N LEU A 112 11.32 4.02 -5.15
CA LEU A 112 10.67 4.33 -6.41
C LEU A 112 9.35 5.06 -6.10
N THR A 113 9.34 6.36 -6.35
CA THR A 113 8.29 7.28 -5.91
C THR A 113 7.58 7.88 -7.12
N ALA A 114 6.25 7.83 -7.13
CA ALA A 114 5.44 8.35 -8.23
C ALA A 114 4.20 9.08 -7.72
N LYS A 115 3.78 10.12 -8.44
CA LYS A 115 2.45 10.71 -8.32
C LYS A 115 1.50 9.98 -9.25
N LEU A 116 0.32 9.67 -8.75
CA LEU A 116 -0.77 9.06 -9.49
C LEU A 116 -1.93 10.05 -9.54
N GLU A 117 -2.40 10.35 -10.74
CA GLU A 117 -3.59 11.16 -10.99
C GLU A 117 -4.64 10.31 -11.71
N CYS A 118 -5.77 10.07 -11.05
CA CYS A 118 -6.87 9.32 -11.63
C CYS A 118 -7.72 10.20 -12.57
N PRO A 119 -8.24 9.63 -13.67
CA PRO A 119 -9.06 10.38 -14.59
C PRO A 119 -10.43 10.69 -13.99
N LEU A 120 -11.09 11.72 -14.51
CA LEU A 120 -12.48 12.02 -14.17
C LEU A 120 -13.34 10.80 -14.55
N LYS A 121 -14.16 10.32 -13.60
CA LYS A 121 -15.19 9.32 -13.92
C LYS A 121 -16.13 9.94 -14.96
N LYS A 122 -16.23 9.30 -16.11
CA LYS A 122 -17.23 9.63 -17.14
C LYS A 122 -18.62 9.23 -16.66
#